data_AF-A0A0V8LXD2-F1
#
_entry.id   AF-A0A0V8LXD2-F1
#
_cell.length_a   1.000
_cell.length_b   1.000
_cell.length_c   1.000
_cell.angle_alpha   90.00
_cell.angle_beta   90.00
_cell.angle_gamma   90.00
#
_symmetry.space_group_name_H-M   'P 1'
#
loop_
_entity.id
_entity.type
_entity.pdbx_description
1 polymer ?
#
loop_
_entity_poly.entity_id
_entity_poly.type
_entity_poly.pdbx_seq_one_letter_code
_entity_poly.pdbx_strand_id
1 'polypeptide(L)'
;MDMEKTKLVVPAKIPGLLEALTEEDTFPDDLKYIMARHEIGPTTIARVYGICRMQVYRWLRGEGLPREPAIYASVKTWAKELRESAKAS
;
A
#
# COMPACT_ATOMS: atom_id res chain seq x y z
N MET A 1 28.13 -8.83 19.89
CA MET A 1 27.26 -7.71 20.31
C MET A 1 25.85 -8.24 20.27
N ASP A 2 25.38 -8.74 21.41
CA ASP A 2 23.99 -9.16 21.59
C ASP A 2 23.08 -7.94 21.41
N MET A 3 22.25 -7.96 20.37
CA MET A 3 21.16 -7.00 20.24
C MET A 3 20.17 -7.31 21.37
N GLU A 4 20.22 -6.51 22.43
CA GLU A 4 19.17 -6.45 23.44
C GLU A 4 17.82 -6.39 22.72
N LYS A 5 16.98 -7.40 22.94
CA LYS A 5 15.58 -7.39 22.52
C LYS A 5 14.89 -6.27 23.29
N THR A 6 14.81 -5.09 22.68
CA THR A 6 14.08 -3.94 23.22
C THR A 6 12.64 -4.39 23.48
N LYS A 7 12.26 -4.57 24.75
CA LYS A 7 10.89 -4.88 25.12
C LYS A 7 10.01 -3.70 24.70
N LEU A 8 9.18 -3.91 23.69
CA LEU A 8 8.16 -2.95 23.27
C LEU A 8 7.16 -2.79 24.43
N VAL A 9 7.30 -1.72 25.22
CA VAL A 9 6.33 -1.37 26.27
C VAL A 9 5.22 -0.60 25.59
N VAL A 10 4.12 -1.27 25.24
CA VAL A 10 2.94 -0.65 24.63
C VAL A 10 2.08 -0.05 25.74
N PRO A 11 1.93 1.28 25.83
CA PRO A 11 1.12 1.90 26.86
C PRO A 11 -0.37 1.79 26.49
N ALA A 12 -1.13 1.09 27.34
CA ALA A 12 -2.58 0.88 27.29
C ALA A 12 -3.11 0.18 26.01
N LYS A 13 -4.16 -0.62 26.18
CA LYS A 13 -4.81 -1.41 25.11
C LYS A 13 -5.41 -0.48 24.05
N ILE A 14 -4.63 -0.06 23.06
CA ILE A 14 -5.14 0.56 21.84
C ILE A 14 -5.72 -0.59 21.00
N PRO A 15 -7.05 -0.67 20.81
CA PRO A 15 -7.65 -1.71 19.98
C PRO A 15 -7.07 -1.66 18.56
N GLY A 16 -6.66 -2.79 18.00
CA GLY A 16 -6.14 -2.87 16.63
C GLY A 16 -4.65 -2.56 16.46
N LEU A 17 -3.93 -2.13 17.51
CA LEU A 17 -2.52 -1.71 17.36
C LEU A 17 -1.60 -2.91 17.09
N LEU A 18 -1.82 -4.04 17.75
CA LEU A 18 -1.00 -5.23 17.50
C LEU A 18 -1.26 -5.78 16.10
N GLU A 19 -2.52 -5.83 15.66
CA GLU A 19 -2.87 -6.23 14.30
C GLU A 19 -2.19 -5.31 13.27
N ALA A 20 -2.28 -3.99 13.46
CA ALA A 20 -1.66 -3.01 12.57
C ALA A 20 -0.11 -3.07 12.54
N LEU A 21 0.52 -3.50 13.65
CA LEU A 21 1.97 -3.70 13.70
C LEU A 21 2.43 -4.98 12.97
N THR A 22 1.52 -5.94 12.77
CA THR A 22 1.81 -7.19 12.07
C THR A 22 1.39 -7.21 10.60
N GLU A 23 0.51 -6.29 10.20
CA GLU A 23 0.04 -6.20 8.82
C GLU A 23 1.10 -5.50 7.96
N GLU A 24 1.79 -6.25 7.10
CA GLU A 24 2.69 -5.66 6.11
C GLU A 24 1.87 -4.81 5.13
N ASP A 25 2.28 -3.55 4.95
CA ASP A 25 1.57 -2.66 4.04
C ASP A 25 1.77 -3.09 2.57
N THR A 26 0.71 -3.64 1.99
CA THR A 26 0.72 -4.15 0.62
C THR A 26 0.55 -3.06 -0.45
N PHE A 27 0.43 -1.77 -0.08
CA PHE A 27 0.12 -0.71 -1.04
C PHE A 27 1.06 -0.68 -2.28
N PRO A 28 2.40 -0.77 -2.15
CA PRO A 28 3.28 -0.81 -3.32
C PRO A 28 2.98 -1.99 -4.25
N ASP A 29 2.63 -3.15 -3.69
CA ASP A 29 2.35 -4.37 -4.44
C ASP A 29 0.96 -4.35 -5.07
N ASP A 30 -0.02 -3.75 -4.39
CA ASP A 30 -1.34 -3.47 -4.95
C ASP A 30 -1.22 -2.56 -6.18
N LEU A 31 -0.36 -1.54 -6.11
CA LEU A 31 -0.13 -0.63 -7.22
C LEU A 31 0.56 -1.32 -8.41
N LYS A 32 1.57 -2.16 -8.15
CA LYS A 32 2.21 -3.00 -9.18
C LYS A 32 1.21 -3.95 -9.84
N TYR A 33 0.34 -4.57 -9.04
CA TYR A 33 -0.67 -5.51 -9.52
C TYR A 33 -1.67 -4.84 -10.46
N ILE A 34 -2.21 -3.67 -10.08
CA ILE A 34 -3.10 -2.88 -10.93
C ILE A 34 -2.41 -2.55 -12.26
N MET A 35 -1.17 -2.06 -12.20
CA MET A 35 -0.40 -1.69 -13.39
C MET A 35 -0.20 -2.88 -14.33
N ALA A 36 0.17 -4.05 -13.80
CA ALA A 36 0.35 -5.25 -14.58
C ALA A 36 -0.96 -5.74 -15.20
N ARG A 37 -2.06 -5.72 -14.44
CA ARG A 37 -3.36 -6.25 -14.89
C ARG A 37 -4.02 -5.45 -16.01
N HIS A 38 -3.75 -4.14 -16.05
CA HIS A 38 -4.25 -3.21 -17.06
C HIS A 38 -3.19 -2.85 -18.13
N GLU A 39 -1.99 -3.40 -18.04
CA GLU A 39 -0.87 -3.08 -18.93
C GLU A 39 -0.54 -1.57 -18.99
N ILE A 40 -0.63 -0.88 -17.84
CA ILE A 40 -0.39 0.56 -17.72
C ILE A 40 0.86 0.90 -16.92
N GLY A 41 1.49 2.03 -17.25
CA GLY A 41 2.66 2.54 -16.56
C GLY A 41 2.37 3.56 -15.44
N PRO A 42 3.41 3.97 -14.68
CA PRO A 42 3.30 4.96 -13.61
C PRO A 42 2.72 6.32 -14.06
N THR A 43 2.94 6.69 -15.33
CA THR A 43 2.40 7.91 -15.93
C THR A 43 0.88 7.91 -15.98
N THR A 44 0.25 6.76 -16.27
CA THR A 44 -1.22 6.64 -16.32
C THR A 44 -1.79 6.77 -14.91
N ILE A 45 -1.20 6.08 -13.93
CA ILE A 45 -1.58 6.20 -12.52
C ILE A 45 -1.50 7.66 -12.05
N ALA A 46 -0.42 8.35 -12.38
CA ALA A 46 -0.24 9.75 -12.02
C ALA A 46 -1.36 10.65 -12.59
N ARG A 47 -1.79 10.39 -13.83
CA ARG A 47 -2.91 11.11 -14.46
C ARG A 47 -4.25 10.80 -13.79
N VAL A 48 -4.53 9.53 -13.49
CA VAL A 48 -5.77 9.10 -12.84
C VAL A 48 -5.98 9.82 -11.51
N TYR A 49 -4.91 9.93 -10.71
CA TYR A 49 -4.99 10.57 -9.39
C TYR A 49 -4.65 12.06 -9.38
N GLY A 50 -4.28 12.65 -10.52
CA GLY A 50 -3.91 14.07 -10.59
C GLY A 50 -2.65 14.43 -9.79
N ILE A 51 -1.69 13.51 -9.71
CA ILE A 51 -0.47 13.65 -8.89
C ILE A 51 0.80 13.69 -9.75
N CYS A 52 1.93 14.02 -9.13
CA CYS A 52 3.22 13.98 -9.82
C CYS A 52 3.66 12.52 -10.06
N ARG A 53 4.16 12.24 -11.28
CA ARG A 53 4.74 10.92 -11.62
C ARG A 53 5.82 10.46 -10.64
N MET A 54 6.60 11.39 -10.09
CA MET A 54 7.64 11.06 -9.10
C MET A 54 7.04 10.50 -7.79
N GLN A 55 5.84 10.93 -7.39
CA GLN A 55 5.17 10.37 -6.21
C GLN A 55 4.85 8.89 -6.41
N VAL A 56 4.36 8.52 -7.60
CA VAL A 56 4.09 7.11 -7.96
C VAL A 56 5.37 6.28 -7.87
N TYR A 57 6.50 6.76 -8.38
CA TYR A 57 7.78 6.04 -8.28
C TYR A 57 8.28 5.89 -6.83
N ARG A 58 8.06 6.87 -5.97
CA ARG A 58 8.41 6.77 -4.54
C ARG A 58 7.58 5.68 -3.86
N TRP A 59 6.28 5.65 -4.13
CA TRP A 59 5.40 4.62 -3.59
C TRP A 59 5.77 3.22 -4.07
N LEU A 60 6.06 3.05 -5.36
CA LEU A 60 6.49 1.76 -5.92
C LEU A 60 7.79 1.23 -5.30
N ARG A 61 8.65 2.12 -4.80
CA ARG A 61 9.90 1.78 -4.11
C ARG A 61 9.75 1.63 -2.59
N GLY A 62 8.54 1.80 -2.05
CA GLY A 62 8.29 1.78 -0.62
C GLY A 62 8.89 2.96 0.15
N GLU A 63 9.28 4.04 -0.54
CA GLU A 63 9.87 5.24 0.06
C GLU A 63 8.82 6.12 0.79
N GLY A 64 7.57 5.68 0.83
CA GLY A 64 6.46 6.34 1.50
C GLY A 64 5.11 5.89 0.97
N LEU A 65 4.06 6.37 1.61
CA LEU A 65 2.67 6.10 1.25
C LEU A 65 1.98 7.39 0.77
N PRO A 66 0.80 7.28 0.13
CA PRO A 66 -0.04 8.44 -0.11
C PRO A 66 -0.34 9.18 1.20
N ARG A 67 -0.26 10.51 1.16
CA ARG A 67 -0.67 11.35 2.31
C ARG A 67 -2.18 11.53 2.33
N GLU A 68 -2.79 11.42 1.15
CA GLU A 68 -4.21 11.52 0.90
C GLU A 68 -4.85 10.14 1.17
N PRO A 69 -5.66 9.99 2.24
CA PRO A 69 -6.23 8.68 2.61
C PRO A 69 -7.12 8.10 1.51
N ALA A 70 -7.77 8.96 0.72
CA ALA A 70 -8.60 8.55 -0.41
C ALA A 70 -7.80 7.78 -1.48
N ILE A 71 -6.57 8.20 -1.78
CA ILE A 71 -5.71 7.50 -2.75
C ILE A 71 -5.27 6.15 -2.20
N TYR A 72 -4.93 6.09 -0.91
CA TYR A 72 -4.58 4.83 -0.25
C TYR A 72 -5.75 3.84 -0.36
N ALA A 73 -6.94 4.25 0.09
CA ALA A 73 -8.13 3.41 0.08
C ALA A 73 -8.56 3.00 -1.33
N SER A 74 -8.47 3.89 -2.32
CA SER A 74 -8.87 3.59 -3.71
C SER A 74 -7.96 2.54 -4.35
N VAL A 75 -6.64 2.60 -4.13
CA VAL A 75 -5.70 1.59 -4.64
C VAL A 75 -5.96 0.23 -4.00
N LYS A 76 -6.14 0.18 -2.67
CA LYS A 76 -6.44 -1.07 -1.94
C LYS A 76 -7.73 -1.70 -2.46
N THR A 77 -8.77 -0.89 -2.65
CA THR A 77 -10.07 -1.34 -3.16
C THR A 77 -9.97 -1.84 -4.60
N TRP A 78 -9.33 -1.07 -5.48
CA TRP A 78 -9.16 -1.46 -6.88
C TRP A 78 -8.37 -2.77 -7.02
N ALA A 79 -7.28 -2.93 -6.28
CA ALA A 79 -6.51 -4.16 -6.32
C ALA A 79 -7.32 -5.36 -5.78
N LYS A 80 -8.14 -5.17 -4.74
CA LYS A 80 -9.06 -6.19 -4.23
C LYS A 80 -10.08 -6.63 -5.29
N GLU A 81 -10.77 -5.68 -5.91
CA GLU A 81 -11.77 -5.95 -6.96
C GLU A 81 -11.16 -6.71 -8.15
N LEU A 82 -9.94 -6.33 -8.56
CA LEU A 82 -9.23 -7.04 -9.62
C LEU A 82 -8.91 -8.49 -9.23
N ARG A 83 -8.47 -8.75 -8.00
CA ARG A 83 -8.22 -10.12 -7.51
C ARG A 83 -9.50 -10.95 -7.42
N GLU A 84 -10.61 -10.34 -7.02
CA GLU A 84 -11.91 -11.02 -6.93
C GLU A 84 -12.44 -11.36 -8.33
N SER A 85 -12.33 -10.44 -9.29
CA SER A 85 -12.73 -10.70 -10.68
C SER A 85 -11.91 -11.81 -11.34
N ALA A 86 -10.62 -11.92 -11.01
CA ALA A 86 -9.74 -12.97 -11.51
C ALA A 86 -10.05 -14.36 -10.96
N LYS A 87 -10.68 -14.46 -9.78
CA LYS A 87 -11.11 -15.75 -9.19
C LYS A 87 -12.45 -16.24 -9.75
N ALA A 88 -13.24 -15.33 -10.31
CA ALA A 88 -14.55 -15.62 -10.88
C ALA A 88 -14.49 -16.00 -12.37
N SER A 89 -13.33 -15.86 -13.01
CA SER A 89 -13.06 -16.25 -14.40
C SER A 89 -12.36 -17.61 -14.46
#